data_AF-A0A354I8S2-F1
#
_entry.id   AF-A0A354I8S2-F1
#
_cell.length_a   1.000
_cell.length_b   1.000
_cell.length_c   1.000
_cell.angle_alpha   90.00
_cell.angle_beta   90.00
_cell.angle_gamma   90.00
#
_symmetry.space_group_name_H-M   'P 1'
#
loop_
_entity.id
_entity.type
_entity.pdbx_description
1 polymer ?
#
loop_
_entity_poly.entity_id
_entity_poly.type
_entity_poly.pdbx_seq_one_letter_code
_entity_poly.pdbx_strand_id
1 'polypeptide(L)'
;MKKNRKKWIPIVMTGILVTGCMISPATANAKKKKVNLNGTYHAALGISTATDLWINRNAYYAKTPNKYYKTDQWKMLMSEDSETGEPVEHKGDFTDAVIKGNGTYTVKLEKADFEGETTICMLHVATDIPVNNKITFSNVSAKINDKTIVTFEEPYMEEEKQYLSGGMDIILMNHWREELVQQLSGRGIIENGTNGYDLLTGTGNDTVEITFTVNGFRYDKKGKKPKETVTTPEVSDVLPTAAAYSAEPEPEEKLSDTPENTPTASAPIIAVVVTAVALCGVVIVIVNSRRKRK
;
A
#
# COMPACT_ATOMS: atom_id res chain seq x y z
N MET A 1 -26.01 56.71 33.69
CA MET A 1 -26.47 55.30 33.66
C MET A 1 -25.66 54.53 32.62
N LYS A 2 -24.86 53.56 33.07
CA LYS A 2 -24.03 52.68 32.24
C LYS A 2 -24.90 51.64 31.52
N LYS A 3 -24.73 51.44 30.21
CA LYS A 3 -25.07 50.17 29.55
C LYS A 3 -23.83 49.64 28.84
N ASN A 4 -23.19 48.70 29.54
CA ASN A 4 -22.15 47.82 29.05
C ASN A 4 -22.77 46.67 28.25
N ARG A 5 -21.90 46.02 27.44
CA ARG A 5 -21.93 44.63 26.89
C ARG A 5 -22.28 44.56 25.40
N LYS A 6 -21.60 43.77 24.58
CA LYS A 6 -20.39 42.93 24.70
C LYS A 6 -20.00 42.60 23.25
N LYS A 7 -18.72 42.76 22.87
CA LYS A 7 -18.19 42.26 21.59
C LYS A 7 -18.27 40.73 21.59
N TRP A 8 -18.87 40.15 20.55
CA TRP A 8 -18.84 38.72 20.31
C TRP A 8 -17.45 38.33 19.79
N ILE A 9 -16.74 37.51 20.56
CA ILE A 9 -15.53 36.81 20.14
C ILE A 9 -16.01 35.41 19.71
N PRO A 10 -15.71 34.93 18.49
CA PRO A 10 -16.01 33.56 18.14
C PRO A 10 -15.09 32.64 18.96
N ILE A 11 -15.72 31.80 19.79
CA ILE A 11 -15.05 30.73 20.52
C ILE A 11 -14.68 29.67 19.49
N VAL A 12 -13.39 29.53 19.23
CA VAL A 12 -12.79 28.38 18.55
C VAL A 12 -13.05 27.16 19.44
N MET A 13 -13.97 26.30 19.04
CA MET A 13 -14.16 24.98 19.66
C MET A 13 -12.99 24.09 19.25
N THR A 14 -11.93 24.12 20.06
CA THR A 14 -10.89 23.09 20.06
C THR A 14 -11.50 21.81 20.66
N GLY A 15 -12.19 21.04 19.82
CA GLY A 15 -12.63 19.69 20.16
C GLY A 15 -11.43 18.75 20.10
N ILE A 16 -10.75 18.56 21.23
CA ILE A 16 -9.80 17.46 21.40
C ILE A 16 -10.62 16.17 21.48
N LEU A 17 -10.77 15.49 20.35
CA LEU A 17 -11.27 14.12 20.31
C LEU A 17 -10.06 13.22 20.61
N VAL A 18 -9.86 12.90 21.90
CA VAL A 18 -8.95 11.84 22.32
C VAL A 18 -9.59 10.52 21.90
N THR A 19 -9.39 10.13 20.64
CA THR A 19 -9.70 8.77 20.20
C THR A 19 -8.46 7.95 20.48
N GLY A 20 -8.48 7.25 21.61
CA GLY A 20 -7.40 6.36 22.02
C GLY A 20 -7.10 5.35 20.91
N CYS A 21 -5.82 5.25 20.57
CA CYS A 21 -5.24 4.25 19.68
C CYS A 21 -5.55 2.84 20.24
N MET A 22 -6.70 2.27 19.88
CA MET A 22 -7.04 0.87 20.17
C MET A 22 -6.68 0.05 18.94
N ILE A 23 -5.49 -0.54 18.99
CA ILE A 23 -5.01 -1.49 17.98
C ILE A 23 -5.89 -2.75 18.04
N SER A 24 -6.56 -3.06 16.94
CA SER A 24 -7.29 -4.32 16.70
C SER A 24 -6.40 -5.56 16.93
N PRO A 25 -6.93 -6.70 17.42
CA PRO A 25 -6.16 -7.88 17.85
C PRO A 25 -5.47 -8.69 16.72
N ALA A 26 -5.26 -8.11 15.53
CA ALA A 26 -4.69 -8.79 14.35
C ALA A 26 -3.18 -9.13 14.46
N THR A 27 -2.57 -9.04 15.66
CA THR A 27 -1.12 -9.13 15.87
C THR A 27 -0.54 -10.55 16.05
N ALA A 28 -1.33 -11.62 15.95
CA ALA A 28 -0.83 -12.99 16.08
C ALA A 28 -0.53 -13.67 14.72
N ASN A 29 0.69 -14.23 14.60
CA ASN A 29 1.18 -15.12 13.55
C ASN A 29 1.69 -14.55 12.21
N ALA A 30 2.65 -13.64 12.29
CA ALA A 30 3.79 -13.67 11.36
C ALA A 30 5.06 -13.71 12.23
N LYS A 31 6.15 -14.38 11.80
CA LYS A 31 7.48 -14.18 12.40
C LYS A 31 7.88 -12.72 12.18
N LYS A 32 7.41 -11.82 13.05
CA LYS A 32 7.61 -10.38 12.91
C LYS A 32 9.10 -10.11 12.97
N LYS A 33 9.69 -9.64 11.86
CA LYS A 33 11.04 -9.10 11.88
C LYS A 33 11.11 -8.06 13.00
N LYS A 34 12.10 -8.17 13.89
CA LYS A 34 12.25 -7.23 14.99
C LYS A 34 12.68 -5.87 14.43
N VAL A 35 12.02 -4.80 14.84
CA VAL A 35 12.43 -3.45 14.46
C VAL A 35 13.81 -3.12 15.04
N ASN A 36 14.74 -2.71 14.18
CA ASN A 36 16.02 -2.13 14.55
C ASN A 36 15.90 -0.60 14.63
N LEU A 37 15.94 -0.03 15.83
CA LEU A 37 15.81 1.43 16.07
C LEU A 37 17.08 2.24 15.76
N ASN A 38 18.16 1.56 15.36
CA ASN A 38 19.40 2.15 14.83
C ASN A 38 19.54 1.90 13.31
N GLY A 39 18.57 1.18 12.72
CA GLY A 39 18.60 0.70 11.35
C GLY A 39 18.33 1.78 10.31
N THR A 40 18.42 1.39 9.05
CA THR A 40 18.01 2.21 7.90
C THR A 40 16.90 1.48 7.18
N TYR A 41 15.87 2.25 6.82
CA TYR A 41 14.65 1.78 6.20
C TYR A 41 14.35 2.64 4.97
N HIS A 42 13.29 2.30 4.26
CA HIS A 42 12.89 2.94 3.02
C HIS A 42 11.38 3.18 3.04
N ALA A 43 10.97 4.19 2.27
CA ALA A 43 9.57 4.47 2.02
C ALA A 43 9.37 4.74 0.52
N ALA A 44 8.30 4.19 -0.03
CA ALA A 44 7.94 4.35 -1.43
C ALA A 44 6.49 4.82 -1.54
N LEU A 45 6.24 5.73 -2.49
CA LEU A 45 4.89 6.19 -2.84
C LEU A 45 4.22 5.14 -3.71
N GLY A 46 3.02 4.70 -3.34
CA GLY A 46 2.15 3.98 -4.26
C GLY A 46 0.91 4.79 -4.61
N ILE A 47 0.38 4.52 -5.80
CA ILE A 47 -0.71 5.26 -6.43
C ILE A 47 -1.47 4.35 -7.40
N SER A 48 -2.78 4.54 -7.49
CA SER A 48 -3.64 3.90 -8.48
C SER A 48 -4.65 4.88 -9.05
N THR A 49 -4.82 4.87 -10.37
CA THR A 49 -5.87 5.64 -11.08
C THR A 49 -7.15 4.82 -11.27
N ALA A 50 -8.26 5.48 -11.62
CA ALA A 50 -9.56 4.83 -11.79
C ALA A 50 -10.59 5.61 -12.64
N THR A 51 -10.15 6.40 -13.62
CA THR A 51 -11.06 7.03 -14.58
C THR A 51 -11.55 5.99 -15.60
N ASP A 52 -10.63 5.50 -16.43
CA ASP A 52 -10.88 4.50 -17.48
C ASP A 52 -9.86 3.35 -17.42
N LEU A 53 -8.60 3.65 -17.09
CA LEU A 53 -7.47 2.72 -17.01
C LEU A 53 -6.89 2.66 -15.59
N TRP A 54 -6.65 1.45 -15.10
CA TRP A 54 -5.96 1.24 -13.83
C TRP A 54 -4.45 1.32 -14.03
N ILE A 55 -3.87 2.51 -13.89
CA ILE A 55 -2.43 2.74 -13.86
C ILE A 55 -1.98 2.74 -12.40
N ASN A 56 -1.03 1.87 -12.06
CA ASN A 56 -0.69 1.53 -10.70
C ASN A 56 0.83 1.54 -10.47
N ARG A 57 1.24 2.08 -9.32
CA ARG A 57 2.48 1.67 -8.64
C ARG A 57 2.09 1.14 -7.26
N ASN A 58 2.21 -0.17 -7.05
CA ASN A 58 1.82 -0.79 -5.79
C ASN A 58 2.78 -0.46 -4.64
N ALA A 59 4.09 -0.31 -4.91
CA ALA A 59 5.12 0.14 -3.96
C ALA A 59 5.31 -0.67 -2.64
N TYR A 60 4.51 -1.70 -2.36
CA TYR A 60 4.60 -2.45 -1.11
C TYR A 60 5.95 -3.17 -0.98
N TYR A 61 6.50 -3.27 0.23
CA TYR A 61 7.67 -4.12 0.50
C TYR A 61 7.29 -5.61 0.70
N ALA A 62 6.11 -5.99 0.21
CA ALA A 62 5.50 -7.30 0.34
C ALA A 62 5.45 -8.01 -1.01
N LYS A 63 5.83 -9.29 -1.05
CA LYS A 63 5.85 -10.05 -2.30
C LYS A 63 4.45 -10.22 -2.89
N THR A 64 3.47 -10.63 -2.09
CA THR A 64 2.12 -10.97 -2.56
C THR A 64 1.41 -9.84 -3.31
N PRO A 65 1.25 -8.62 -2.76
CA PRO A 65 0.59 -7.52 -3.49
C PRO A 65 1.40 -7.03 -4.71
N ASN A 66 2.69 -7.34 -4.80
CA ASN A 66 3.52 -6.99 -5.95
C ASN A 66 3.52 -8.06 -7.05
N LYS A 67 2.93 -9.25 -6.83
CA LYS A 67 2.92 -10.33 -7.83
C LYS A 67 2.04 -10.04 -9.04
N TYR A 68 1.14 -9.06 -8.94
CA TYR A 68 0.20 -8.73 -10.02
C TYR A 68 0.94 -8.35 -11.30
N TYR A 69 2.02 -7.56 -11.17
CA TYR A 69 2.95 -7.27 -12.26
C TYR A 69 4.20 -8.16 -12.15
N LYS A 70 4.88 -8.44 -13.26
CA LYS A 70 6.09 -9.30 -13.28
C LYS A 70 7.12 -8.74 -12.27
N THR A 71 7.93 -9.60 -11.65
CA THR A 71 8.56 -9.39 -10.33
C THR A 71 9.37 -8.09 -10.09
N ASP A 72 9.78 -7.36 -11.13
CA ASP A 72 10.57 -6.13 -11.04
C ASP A 72 9.77 -4.83 -11.34
N GLN A 73 8.51 -4.95 -11.75
CA GLN A 73 7.68 -3.82 -12.23
C GLN A 73 6.95 -3.07 -11.11
N TRP A 74 6.99 -3.56 -9.87
CA TRP A 74 6.31 -2.93 -8.72
C TRP A 74 6.78 -1.49 -8.40
N LYS A 75 7.93 -1.09 -8.96
CA LYS A 75 8.53 0.24 -8.81
C LYS A 75 8.08 1.24 -9.89
N MET A 76 7.44 0.77 -10.95
CA MET A 76 7.05 1.56 -12.12
C MET A 76 5.55 1.88 -12.06
N LEU A 77 5.09 2.81 -12.91
CA LEU A 77 3.68 2.95 -13.21
C LEU A 77 3.31 1.92 -14.25
N MET A 78 2.35 1.05 -13.92
CA MET A 78 1.98 -0.10 -14.73
C MET A 78 0.47 -0.16 -14.91
N SER A 79 0.03 -0.51 -16.10
CA SER A 79 -1.34 -0.99 -16.33
C SER A 79 -1.31 -2.37 -16.98
N GLU A 80 -2.49 -2.91 -17.22
CA GLU A 80 -2.69 -4.09 -18.06
C GLU A 80 -3.27 -3.65 -19.40
N ASP A 81 -2.73 -4.16 -20.50
CA ASP A 81 -3.30 -3.99 -21.83
C ASP A 81 -4.62 -4.76 -21.93
N SER A 82 -5.69 -4.10 -22.37
CA SER A 82 -7.04 -4.66 -22.33
C SER A 82 -7.30 -5.75 -23.38
N GLU A 83 -6.48 -5.83 -24.43
CA GLU A 83 -6.60 -6.85 -25.48
C GLU A 83 -5.75 -8.09 -25.19
N THR A 84 -4.53 -7.87 -24.71
CA THR A 84 -3.49 -8.90 -24.56
C THR A 84 -3.30 -9.36 -23.12
N GLY A 85 -3.70 -8.56 -22.12
CA GLY A 85 -3.45 -8.82 -20.71
C GLY A 85 -1.98 -8.62 -20.30
N GLU A 86 -1.13 -8.10 -21.18
CA GLU A 86 0.28 -7.88 -20.88
C GLU A 86 0.49 -6.56 -20.11
N PRO A 87 1.52 -6.48 -19.25
CA PRO A 87 1.81 -5.29 -18.48
C PRO A 87 2.36 -4.17 -19.38
N VAL A 88 1.79 -2.97 -19.26
CA VAL A 88 2.21 -1.76 -19.98
C VAL A 88 2.85 -0.79 -18.98
N GLU A 89 4.07 -0.34 -19.26
CA GLU A 89 4.76 0.67 -18.47
C GLU A 89 4.39 2.07 -18.93
N HIS A 90 4.15 2.95 -17.96
CA HIS A 90 3.83 4.36 -18.15
C HIS A 90 4.94 5.25 -17.59
N LYS A 91 5.07 6.45 -18.14
CA LYS A 91 6.13 7.38 -17.75
C LYS A 91 5.87 7.96 -16.35
N GLY A 92 6.92 7.99 -15.52
CA GLY A 92 6.90 8.69 -14.24
C GLY A 92 8.24 8.58 -13.51
N ASP A 93 8.72 9.68 -12.97
CA ASP A 93 9.98 9.77 -12.22
C ASP A 93 9.69 9.67 -10.71
N PHE A 94 9.97 8.52 -10.11
CA PHE A 94 9.79 8.32 -8.67
C PHE A 94 11.03 8.68 -7.87
N THR A 95 10.84 9.45 -6.78
CA THR A 95 11.84 9.65 -5.73
C THR A 95 11.34 9.02 -4.44
N ASP A 96 11.90 7.86 -4.10
CA ASP A 96 11.66 7.18 -2.82
C ASP A 96 12.57 7.75 -1.71
N ALA A 97 12.18 7.53 -0.46
CA ALA A 97 12.90 8.06 0.70
C ALA A 97 13.72 6.98 1.40
N VAL A 98 14.96 7.31 1.78
CA VAL A 98 15.73 6.52 2.74
C VAL A 98 15.53 7.08 4.14
N ILE A 99 14.87 6.31 5.01
CA ILE A 99 14.60 6.65 6.40
C ILE A 99 15.84 6.33 7.25
N LYS A 100 16.44 7.38 7.80
CA LYS A 100 17.63 7.31 8.65
C LYS A 100 17.42 8.11 9.93
N GLY A 101 16.62 7.61 10.86
CA GLY A 101 16.38 8.29 12.15
C GLY A 101 15.11 9.13 12.15
N ASN A 102 14.87 9.85 13.25
CA ASN A 102 13.70 10.71 13.39
C ASN A 102 13.76 11.92 12.46
N GLY A 103 12.60 12.36 11.98
CA GLY A 103 12.46 13.58 11.21
C GLY A 103 11.51 13.45 10.04
N THR A 104 11.45 14.49 9.22
CA THR A 104 10.55 14.56 8.08
C THR A 104 11.21 14.01 6.81
N TYR A 105 10.42 13.23 6.07
CA TYR A 105 10.79 12.59 4.82
C TYR A 105 9.78 12.95 3.74
N THR A 106 10.21 12.81 2.49
CA THR A 106 9.42 13.17 1.32
C THR A 106 9.60 12.07 0.28
N VAL A 107 8.49 11.62 -0.29
CA VAL A 107 8.46 10.79 -1.49
C VAL A 107 7.77 11.56 -2.62
N LYS A 108 8.19 11.34 -3.86
CA LYS A 108 7.68 12.09 -5.01
C LYS A 108 7.41 11.19 -6.21
N LEU A 109 6.47 11.64 -7.03
CA LEU A 109 6.28 11.27 -8.42
C LEU A 109 6.28 12.57 -9.24
N GLU A 110 7.12 12.63 -10.26
CA GLU A 110 7.24 13.77 -11.16
C GLU A 110 7.10 13.31 -12.62
N LYS A 111 6.67 14.22 -13.51
CA LYS A 111 6.52 13.96 -14.95
C LYS A 111 5.68 12.70 -15.26
N ALA A 112 4.67 12.45 -14.43
CA ALA A 112 3.80 11.30 -14.62
C ALA A 112 2.92 11.50 -15.85
N ASP A 113 2.91 10.51 -16.72
CA ASP A 113 1.96 10.41 -17.80
C ASP A 113 0.94 9.34 -17.44
N PHE A 114 -0.27 9.78 -17.11
CA PHE A 114 -1.37 8.90 -16.80
C PHE A 114 -2.32 8.73 -17.99
N GLU A 115 -1.90 9.07 -19.22
CA GLU A 115 -2.62 8.73 -20.46
C GLU A 115 -4.09 9.17 -20.46
N GLY A 116 -4.38 10.35 -19.89
CA GLY A 116 -5.74 10.91 -19.79
C GLY A 116 -6.49 10.61 -18.49
N GLU A 117 -5.98 9.76 -17.60
CA GLU A 117 -6.60 9.51 -16.29
C GLU A 117 -6.60 10.77 -15.42
N THR A 118 -7.75 11.07 -14.80
CA THR A 118 -7.93 12.24 -13.93
C THR A 118 -8.18 11.88 -12.48
N THR A 119 -8.51 10.62 -12.20
CA THR A 119 -9.00 10.16 -10.90
C THR A 119 -7.96 9.29 -10.20
N ILE A 120 -7.75 9.52 -8.90
CA ILE A 120 -6.93 8.65 -8.03
C ILE A 120 -7.87 7.87 -7.09
N CYS A 121 -7.76 6.54 -7.06
CA CYS A 121 -8.52 5.68 -6.15
C CYS A 121 -7.69 5.21 -4.95
N MET A 122 -6.36 5.23 -5.05
CA MET A 122 -5.46 4.86 -3.97
C MET A 122 -4.21 5.76 -3.97
N LEU A 123 -3.82 6.22 -2.79
CA LEU A 123 -2.58 6.95 -2.54
C LEU A 123 -2.04 6.60 -1.15
N HIS A 124 -0.82 6.11 -1.08
CA HIS A 124 -0.23 5.62 0.17
C HIS A 124 1.31 5.70 0.18
N VAL A 125 1.90 5.49 1.35
CA VAL A 125 3.34 5.41 1.56
C VAL A 125 3.68 4.12 2.30
N ALA A 126 4.17 3.13 1.54
CA ALA A 126 4.63 1.87 2.09
C ALA A 126 6.05 2.01 2.63
N THR A 127 6.35 1.35 3.74
CA THR A 127 7.70 1.28 4.33
C THR A 127 8.17 -0.16 4.50
N ASP A 128 9.48 -0.39 4.55
CA ASP A 128 10.07 -1.68 4.94
C ASP A 128 10.27 -1.79 6.47
N ILE A 129 9.70 -0.86 7.25
CA ILE A 129 9.76 -0.89 8.72
C ILE A 129 8.81 -1.99 9.21
N PRO A 130 9.30 -3.02 9.93
CA PRO A 130 8.43 -4.08 10.43
C PRO A 130 7.32 -3.52 11.33
N VAL A 131 6.11 -4.08 11.25
CA VAL A 131 4.98 -3.67 12.09
C VAL A 131 5.36 -3.71 13.57
N ASN A 132 5.29 -2.55 14.24
CA ASN A 132 5.71 -2.36 15.62
C ASN A 132 4.99 -1.14 16.25
N ASN A 133 5.19 -0.91 17.54
CA ASN A 133 4.59 0.20 18.29
C ASN A 133 5.61 1.24 18.78
N LYS A 134 6.86 1.17 18.31
CA LYS A 134 7.96 2.06 18.73
C LYS A 134 8.21 3.17 17.73
N ILE A 135 8.16 2.85 16.44
CA ILE A 135 8.23 3.81 15.36
C ILE A 135 6.81 4.26 15.03
N THR A 136 6.58 5.58 15.01
CA THR A 136 5.30 6.19 14.69
C THR A 136 5.46 7.21 13.58
N PHE A 137 4.36 7.51 12.91
CA PHE A 137 4.28 8.51 11.85
C PHE A 137 3.34 9.64 12.26
N SER A 138 3.63 10.86 11.84
CA SER A 138 2.79 12.03 12.06
C SER A 138 3.01 13.08 10.97
N ASN A 139 2.19 14.13 10.96
CA ASN A 139 2.35 15.28 10.07
C ASN A 139 2.45 14.84 8.59
N VAL A 140 1.50 14.02 8.16
CA VAL A 140 1.43 13.50 6.79
C VAL A 140 0.70 14.50 5.92
N SER A 141 1.27 14.86 4.77
CA SER A 141 0.63 15.78 3.82
C SER A 141 0.88 15.35 2.39
N ALA A 142 -0.16 15.37 1.56
CA ALA A 142 -0.05 15.16 0.12
C ALA A 142 -0.32 16.47 -0.64
N LYS A 143 0.55 16.71 -1.61
CA LYS A 143 0.34 17.66 -2.69
C LYS A 143 0.23 16.93 -4.00
N ILE A 144 -0.70 17.37 -4.83
CA ILE A 144 -0.89 16.90 -6.19
C ILE A 144 -0.95 18.13 -7.08
N ASN A 145 -0.12 18.18 -8.11
CA ASN A 145 -0.02 19.33 -9.01
C ASN A 145 0.15 20.66 -8.25
N ASP A 146 1.12 20.69 -7.34
CA ASP A 146 1.44 21.81 -6.43
C ASP A 146 0.34 22.27 -5.47
N LYS A 147 -0.82 21.61 -5.47
CA LYS A 147 -1.93 21.89 -4.57
C LYS A 147 -1.90 20.92 -3.39
N THR A 148 -1.84 21.44 -2.16
CA THR A 148 -2.06 20.62 -0.97
C THR A 148 -3.49 20.09 -0.97
N ILE A 149 -3.64 18.77 -0.99
CA ILE A 149 -4.95 18.11 -1.01
C ILE A 149 -5.37 17.73 0.39
N VAL A 150 -4.48 17.09 1.16
CA VAL A 150 -4.79 16.62 2.51
C VAL A 150 -3.60 16.75 3.45
N THR A 151 -3.90 16.98 4.73
CA THR A 151 -2.94 16.91 5.82
C THR A 151 -3.55 16.14 7.00
N PHE A 152 -2.78 15.24 7.58
CA PHE A 152 -3.12 14.45 8.76
C PHE A 152 -2.06 14.67 9.85
N GLU A 153 -2.45 15.11 11.04
CA GLU A 153 -1.53 15.10 12.18
C GLU A 153 -1.25 13.65 12.59
N GLU A 154 -2.32 12.87 12.76
CA GLU A 154 -2.29 11.43 12.97
C GLU A 154 -2.70 10.71 11.68
N PRO A 155 -1.83 9.84 11.13
CA PRO A 155 -2.09 9.16 9.86
C PRO A 155 -3.15 8.07 9.99
N TYR A 156 -3.82 7.78 8.88
CA TYR A 156 -4.56 6.53 8.71
C TYR A 156 -3.56 5.41 8.36
N MET A 157 -3.48 4.40 9.21
CA MET A 157 -2.55 3.27 9.03
C MET A 157 -3.28 2.08 8.40
N GLU A 158 -2.59 1.34 7.55
CA GLU A 158 -3.12 0.07 7.04
C GLU A 158 -3.22 -0.98 8.16
N GLU A 159 -4.26 -1.81 8.11
CA GLU A 159 -4.56 -2.87 9.08
C GLU A 159 -4.61 -4.27 8.46
N GLU A 160 -4.78 -4.36 7.14
CA GLU A 160 -4.88 -5.62 6.43
C GLU A 160 -3.52 -6.32 6.33
N LYS A 161 -3.48 -7.57 6.81
CA LYS A 161 -2.25 -8.37 6.92
C LYS A 161 -1.49 -8.54 5.61
N GLN A 162 -2.17 -8.58 4.47
CA GLN A 162 -1.54 -8.80 3.17
C GLN A 162 -0.59 -7.66 2.78
N TYR A 163 -1.01 -6.42 3.02
CA TYR A 163 -0.23 -5.21 2.74
C TYR A 163 0.84 -4.96 3.81
N LEU A 164 0.60 -5.40 5.04
CA LEU A 164 1.52 -5.26 6.17
C LEU A 164 2.66 -6.30 6.24
N SER A 165 2.65 -7.30 5.35
CA SER A 165 3.65 -8.37 5.37
C SER A 165 5.07 -7.90 5.03
N GLY A 166 5.17 -6.75 4.34
CA GLY A 166 6.43 -6.09 3.97
C GLY A 166 6.91 -5.03 4.96
N GLY A 167 5.98 -4.42 5.69
CA GLY A 167 6.23 -3.35 6.66
C GLY A 167 4.98 -2.51 6.90
N MET A 168 5.11 -1.39 7.60
CA MET A 168 4.00 -0.48 7.88
C MET A 168 3.64 0.36 6.65
N ASP A 169 2.37 0.71 6.50
CA ASP A 169 1.84 1.48 5.37
C ASP A 169 0.92 2.60 5.85
N ILE A 170 1.12 3.80 5.29
CA ILE A 170 0.36 5.02 5.58
C ILE A 170 -0.59 5.26 4.42
N ILE A 171 -1.90 5.21 4.65
CA ILE A 171 -2.91 5.43 3.62
C ILE A 171 -3.36 6.89 3.67
N LEU A 172 -3.36 7.58 2.54
CA LEU A 172 -3.85 8.96 2.43
C LEU A 172 -5.20 9.01 1.71
N MET A 173 -5.39 8.13 0.73
CA MET A 173 -6.63 7.94 -0.03
C MET A 173 -6.74 6.46 -0.36
N ASN A 174 -7.93 5.90 -0.20
CA ASN A 174 -8.25 4.55 -0.66
C ASN A 174 -9.77 4.42 -0.71
N HIS A 175 -10.31 4.26 -1.91
CA HIS A 175 -11.75 4.15 -2.16
C HIS A 175 -12.41 3.01 -1.35
N TRP A 176 -11.66 1.94 -1.06
CA TRP A 176 -12.15 0.77 -0.32
C TRP A 176 -11.98 0.88 1.20
N ARG A 177 -11.51 2.03 1.71
CA ARG A 177 -11.41 2.31 3.15
C ARG A 177 -12.52 3.26 3.54
N GLU A 178 -13.71 2.72 3.81
CA GLU A 178 -14.93 3.51 4.07
C GLU A 178 -14.72 4.58 5.15
N GLU A 179 -14.06 4.25 6.25
CA GLU A 179 -13.76 5.20 7.32
C GLU A 179 -12.88 6.37 6.85
N LEU A 180 -11.87 6.07 6.02
CA LEU A 180 -10.99 7.09 5.43
C LEU A 180 -11.77 7.94 4.42
N VAL A 181 -12.62 7.34 3.58
CA VAL A 181 -13.50 8.06 2.65
C VAL A 181 -14.41 9.03 3.40
N GLN A 182 -15.06 8.58 4.48
CA GLN A 182 -15.89 9.43 5.34
C GLN A 182 -15.07 10.56 5.99
N GLN A 183 -13.86 10.25 6.47
CA GLN A 183 -12.95 11.24 7.05
C GLN A 183 -12.55 12.32 6.04
N LEU A 184 -12.24 11.93 4.79
CA LEU A 184 -11.89 12.84 3.70
C LEU A 184 -13.10 13.68 3.27
N SER A 185 -14.28 13.08 3.16
CA SER A 185 -15.51 13.79 2.83
C SER A 185 -15.85 14.85 3.87
N GLY A 186 -15.65 14.56 5.17
CA GLY A 186 -15.84 15.54 6.26
C GLY A 186 -14.89 16.75 6.17
N ARG A 187 -13.82 16.64 5.37
CA ARG A 187 -12.84 17.70 5.09
C ARG A 187 -13.06 18.36 3.73
N GLY A 188 -14.14 18.04 3.02
CA GLY A 188 -14.47 18.59 1.71
C GLY A 188 -13.71 17.94 0.55
N ILE A 189 -13.06 16.80 0.78
CA ILE A 189 -12.40 15.99 -0.26
C ILE A 189 -13.38 14.86 -0.60
N ILE A 190 -14.11 15.05 -1.69
CA ILE A 190 -15.26 14.20 -2.04
C ILE A 190 -14.87 13.33 -3.23
N GLU A 191 -15.21 12.05 -3.18
CA GLU A 191 -15.04 11.17 -4.32
C GLU A 191 -16.00 11.55 -5.46
N ASN A 192 -15.53 11.35 -6.68
CA ASN A 192 -16.42 11.34 -7.84
C ASN A 192 -17.22 10.02 -7.86
N GLY A 193 -18.31 9.99 -8.63
CA GLY A 193 -19.30 8.91 -8.60
C GLY A 193 -18.86 7.57 -9.20
N THR A 194 -17.57 7.31 -9.39
CA THR A 194 -17.10 6.10 -10.10
C THR A 194 -15.77 5.52 -9.57
N ASN A 195 -15.41 5.72 -8.30
CA ASN A 195 -14.31 5.03 -7.58
C ASN A 195 -13.03 5.85 -7.30
N GLY A 196 -13.09 7.17 -7.10
CA GLY A 196 -11.92 7.90 -6.56
C GLY A 196 -12.05 9.43 -6.55
N TYR A 197 -10.92 10.13 -6.54
CA TYR A 197 -10.83 11.58 -6.41
C TYR A 197 -10.25 12.25 -7.68
N ASP A 198 -10.96 13.22 -8.26
CA ASP A 198 -10.50 13.99 -9.42
C ASP A 198 -9.39 14.99 -9.05
N LEU A 199 -8.15 14.51 -9.11
CA LEU A 199 -6.96 15.22 -8.62
C LEU A 199 -5.85 15.32 -9.66
N LEU A 200 -5.89 14.51 -10.71
CA LEU A 200 -4.94 14.51 -11.82
C LEU A 200 -5.46 15.33 -12.99
N THR A 201 -4.54 15.76 -13.85
CA THR A 201 -4.84 16.45 -15.09
C THR A 201 -4.94 15.49 -16.27
N GLY A 202 -4.21 14.38 -16.24
CA GLY A 202 -4.12 13.42 -17.35
C GLY A 202 -3.33 13.96 -18.55
N THR A 203 -2.56 15.04 -18.36
CA THR A 203 -1.91 15.79 -19.47
C THR A 203 -0.44 15.46 -19.71
N GLY A 204 0.09 14.40 -19.07
CA GLY A 204 1.47 13.95 -19.28
C GLY A 204 2.54 14.65 -18.43
N ASN A 205 2.13 15.36 -17.37
CA ASN A 205 3.07 16.04 -16.46
C ASN A 205 2.53 16.18 -15.02
N ASP A 206 1.73 15.21 -14.57
CA ASP A 206 1.19 15.23 -13.21
C ASP A 206 2.31 15.04 -12.17
N THR A 207 2.15 15.66 -11.00
CA THR A 207 3.09 15.54 -9.88
C THR A 207 2.38 15.15 -8.59
N VAL A 208 3.06 14.33 -7.79
CA VAL A 208 2.62 13.97 -6.44
C VAL A 208 3.79 14.10 -5.47
N GLU A 209 3.59 14.78 -4.36
CA GLU A 209 4.57 14.91 -3.28
C GLU A 209 3.88 14.55 -1.96
N ILE A 210 4.42 13.55 -1.25
CA ILE A 210 3.96 13.20 0.10
C ILE A 210 5.08 13.46 1.08
N THR A 211 4.78 14.23 2.13
CA THR A 211 5.67 14.43 3.27
C THR A 211 5.10 13.74 4.50
N PHE A 212 5.97 13.22 5.36
CA PHE A 212 5.59 12.57 6.61
C PHE A 212 6.74 12.63 7.61
N THR A 213 6.43 12.67 8.89
CA THR A 213 7.41 12.67 9.98
C THR A 213 7.48 11.30 10.62
N VAL A 214 8.69 10.81 10.83
CA VAL A 214 8.98 9.54 11.49
C VAL A 214 9.58 9.81 12.87
N ASN A 215 9.09 9.12 13.89
CA ASN A 215 9.56 9.20 15.27
C ASN A 215 9.89 7.82 15.83
N GLY A 216 10.62 7.75 16.94
CA GLY A 216 10.90 6.51 17.68
C GLY A 216 12.26 5.84 17.42
N PHE A 217 13.06 6.38 16.50
CA PHE A 217 14.47 6.00 16.37
C PHE A 217 15.28 6.55 17.54
N ARG A 218 16.43 5.90 17.79
CA ARG A 218 17.39 6.35 18.81
C ARG A 218 18.27 7.51 18.37
N TYR A 219 18.05 8.03 17.17
CA TYR A 219 18.80 9.12 16.56
C TYR A 219 17.95 9.87 15.55
N ASP A 220 18.31 11.12 15.30
CA ASP A 220 17.63 11.98 14.33
C ASP A 220 18.31 11.92 12.96
N LYS A 221 17.60 12.29 11.91
CA LYS A 221 18.08 12.35 10.51
C LYS A 221 19.38 13.12 10.32
N LYS A 222 19.58 14.17 11.13
CA LYS A 222 20.81 15.00 11.14
C LYS A 222 21.81 14.59 12.22
N GLY A 223 21.46 13.65 13.10
CA GLY A 223 22.31 13.15 14.19
C GLY A 223 23.26 12.06 13.71
N LYS A 224 24.40 11.89 14.40
CA LYS A 224 25.23 10.69 14.23
C LYS A 224 24.43 9.49 14.72
N LYS A 225 24.34 8.42 13.92
CA LYS A 225 23.87 7.11 14.41
C LYS A 225 24.62 6.78 15.71
N PRO A 226 23.96 6.21 16.74
CA PRO A 226 24.68 5.67 17.87
C PRO A 226 25.63 4.61 17.31
N LYS A 227 26.91 4.64 17.70
CA LYS A 227 27.85 3.59 17.35
C LYS A 227 27.19 2.27 17.74
N GLU A 228 27.03 1.33 16.81
CA GLU A 228 26.50 0.02 17.14
C GLU A 228 27.40 -0.54 18.25
N THR A 229 26.91 -0.53 19.48
CA THR A 229 27.51 -1.31 20.53
C THR A 229 27.30 -2.74 20.09
N VAL A 230 28.38 -3.39 19.69
CA VAL A 230 28.41 -4.85 19.53
C VAL A 230 28.02 -5.40 20.88
N THR A 231 26.74 -5.70 21.07
CA THR A 231 26.33 -6.64 22.10
C THR A 231 26.83 -7.97 21.60
N THR A 232 27.98 -8.37 22.13
CA THR A 232 28.49 -9.73 22.09
C THR A 232 27.29 -10.67 22.26
N PRO A 233 27.02 -11.59 21.32
CA PRO A 233 26.05 -12.64 21.58
C PRO A 233 26.55 -13.40 22.81
N GLU A 234 25.67 -13.63 23.77
CA GLU A 234 25.95 -14.55 24.87
C GLU A 234 26.35 -15.88 24.23
N VAL A 235 27.63 -16.23 24.40
CA VAL A 235 28.20 -17.48 23.92
C VAL A 235 27.53 -18.59 24.73
N SER A 236 26.72 -19.40 24.06
CA SER A 236 26.54 -20.79 24.43
C SER A 236 27.19 -21.61 23.32
N ASP A 237 28.35 -22.19 23.66
CA ASP A 237 29.07 -23.20 22.89
C ASP A 237 28.07 -24.26 22.36
N VAL A 238 28.16 -24.81 21.15
CA VAL A 238 29.27 -25.57 20.56
C VAL A 238 29.05 -25.63 19.03
N LEU A 239 30.11 -25.40 18.24
CA LEU A 239 30.23 -25.88 16.86
C LEU A 239 30.98 -27.22 16.85
N PRO A 240 30.64 -28.17 15.97
CA PRO A 240 31.44 -28.35 14.74
C PRO A 240 30.51 -28.64 13.54
N THR A 241 30.84 -28.60 12.26
CA THR A 241 32.03 -28.36 11.42
C THR A 241 31.46 -28.15 10.00
N ALA A 242 32.17 -27.44 9.13
CA ALA A 242 31.82 -27.24 7.73
C ALA A 242 31.60 -28.56 6.97
N ALA A 243 30.51 -28.65 6.22
CA ALA A 243 30.33 -29.59 5.13
C ALA A 243 29.59 -28.91 3.97
N ALA A 244 30.04 -29.24 2.76
CA ALA A 244 29.78 -28.58 1.51
C ALA A 244 28.29 -28.49 1.13
N TYR A 245 27.95 -27.39 0.46
CA TYR A 245 26.70 -27.23 -0.29
C TYR A 245 26.67 -28.26 -1.42
N SER A 246 25.90 -29.32 -1.24
CA SER A 246 25.47 -30.24 -2.30
C SER A 246 23.98 -30.02 -2.50
N ALA A 247 23.60 -29.64 -3.71
CA ALA A 247 22.21 -29.55 -4.12
C ALA A 247 21.64 -30.97 -4.27
N GLU A 248 20.49 -31.23 -3.66
CA GLU A 248 19.61 -32.36 -3.97
C GLU A 248 18.15 -31.90 -3.98
N PRO A 249 17.26 -32.58 -4.73
CA PRO A 249 16.16 -31.99 -5.46
C PRO A 249 14.87 -31.94 -4.63
N GLU A 250 13.95 -31.07 -5.05
CA GLU A 250 12.57 -31.12 -4.57
C GLU A 250 11.89 -32.44 -4.98
N PRO A 251 11.04 -33.03 -4.12
CA PRO A 251 10.37 -34.28 -4.44
C PRO A 251 9.23 -34.04 -5.43
N GLU A 252 9.29 -34.74 -6.56
CA GLU A 252 8.20 -34.89 -7.51
C GLU A 252 6.97 -35.51 -6.81
N GLU A 253 5.82 -34.83 -6.85
CA GLU A 253 4.55 -35.43 -6.46
C GLU A 253 4.18 -36.54 -7.46
N LYS A 254 4.10 -37.77 -6.93
CA LYS A 254 3.61 -38.93 -7.66
C LYS A 254 2.12 -38.79 -7.99
N LEU A 255 1.79 -38.75 -9.27
CA LEU A 255 0.47 -39.16 -9.75
C LEU A 255 0.32 -40.67 -9.55
N SER A 256 -0.73 -41.08 -8.85
CA SER A 256 -1.14 -42.48 -8.74
C SER A 256 -2.03 -42.87 -9.92
N ASP A 257 -1.52 -43.72 -10.80
CA ASP A 257 -2.32 -44.48 -11.77
C ASP A 257 -3.09 -45.60 -11.07
N THR A 258 -4.30 -45.88 -11.54
CA THR A 258 -4.98 -47.19 -11.36
C THR A 258 -5.58 -47.61 -12.71
N PRO A 259 -5.42 -48.88 -13.14
CA PRO A 259 -5.51 -49.23 -14.55
C PRO A 259 -6.87 -49.75 -15.03
N GLU A 260 -6.98 -49.71 -16.37
CA GLU A 260 -7.70 -50.58 -17.32
C GLU A 260 -9.23 -50.57 -17.41
N ASN A 261 -9.74 -50.11 -18.57
CA ASN A 261 -10.13 -50.99 -19.70
C ASN A 261 -10.45 -50.17 -20.96
N THR A 262 -9.95 -50.61 -22.13
CA THR A 262 -10.28 -50.13 -23.50
C THR A 262 -11.46 -50.97 -24.07
N PRO A 263 -12.13 -50.67 -25.23
CA PRO A 263 -11.64 -49.88 -26.37
C PRO A 263 -12.66 -48.94 -27.10
N THR A 264 -12.08 -48.09 -27.97
CA THR A 264 -12.61 -47.52 -29.23
C THR A 264 -13.54 -46.29 -29.23
N ALA A 265 -13.06 -45.27 -29.97
CA ALA A 265 -13.76 -44.31 -30.85
C ALA A 265 -13.76 -42.81 -30.44
N SER A 266 -13.14 -42.02 -31.33
CA SER A 266 -13.29 -40.58 -31.59
C SER A 266 -13.00 -39.57 -30.46
N ALA A 267 -11.90 -38.84 -30.64
CA ALA A 267 -11.53 -37.62 -29.92
C ALA A 267 -12.54 -36.48 -30.14
N PRO A 268 -12.68 -35.59 -29.14
CA PRO A 268 -12.49 -34.17 -29.38
C PRO A 268 -11.58 -33.48 -28.35
N ILE A 269 -10.91 -32.44 -28.83
CA ILE A 269 -9.94 -31.55 -28.19
C ILE A 269 -10.52 -30.94 -26.89
N ILE A 270 -9.82 -31.11 -25.76
CA ILE A 270 -10.12 -30.42 -24.51
C ILE A 270 -9.33 -29.10 -24.50
N ALA A 271 -10.07 -27.99 -24.66
CA ALA A 271 -9.57 -26.66 -24.35
C ALA A 271 -9.36 -26.55 -22.83
N VAL A 272 -8.12 -26.31 -22.41
CA VAL A 272 -7.80 -25.96 -21.03
C VAL A 272 -8.26 -24.53 -20.80
N VAL A 273 -9.42 -24.36 -20.17
CA VAL A 273 -9.82 -23.08 -19.58
C VAL A 273 -8.98 -22.89 -18.33
N VAL A 274 -7.99 -22.00 -18.41
CA VAL A 274 -7.28 -21.50 -17.23
C VAL A 274 -8.24 -20.58 -16.50
N THR A 275 -8.84 -21.09 -15.43
CA THR A 275 -9.69 -20.30 -14.54
C THR A 275 -8.81 -19.31 -13.80
N ALA A 276 -8.78 -18.07 -14.28
CA ALA A 276 -8.25 -16.93 -13.53
C ALA A 276 -9.05 -16.82 -12.21
N VAL A 277 -8.37 -17.05 -11.09
CA VAL A 277 -8.94 -16.86 -9.76
C VAL A 277 -9.10 -15.36 -9.56
N ALA A 278 -10.32 -14.88 -9.79
CA ALA A 278 -10.75 -13.54 -9.44
C ALA A 278 -10.59 -13.31 -7.93
N LEU A 279 -9.57 -12.53 -7.56
CA LEU A 279 -9.43 -11.92 -6.24
C LEU A 279 -9.73 -10.43 -6.33
N CYS A 280 -10.94 -10.11 -6.77
CA CYS A 280 -11.57 -8.82 -6.49
C CYS A 280 -12.98 -9.14 -5.99
N GLY A 281 -13.23 -8.87 -4.71
CA GLY A 281 -14.56 -8.99 -4.13
C GLY A 281 -15.51 -7.98 -4.78
N VAL A 282 -16.24 -8.43 -5.80
CA VAL A 282 -17.36 -7.70 -6.38
C VAL A 282 -18.65 -8.36 -5.91
N VAL A 283 -19.40 -7.69 -5.04
CA VAL A 283 -20.82 -8.01 -4.84
C VAL A 283 -21.57 -7.45 -6.04
N ILE A 284 -21.82 -8.28 -7.05
CA ILE A 284 -22.72 -7.92 -8.16
C ILE A 284 -24.16 -8.07 -7.68
N VAL A 285 -24.83 -6.96 -7.39
CA VAL A 285 -26.29 -6.95 -7.21
C VAL A 285 -26.94 -7.07 -8.59
N ILE A 286 -27.27 -8.29 -9.00
CA ILE A 286 -28.11 -8.52 -10.19
C ILE A 286 -29.57 -8.25 -9.80
N VAL A 287 -30.08 -7.06 -10.13
CA VAL A 287 -31.53 -6.79 -10.15
C VAL A 287 -32.12 -7.55 -11.33
N ASN A 288 -32.69 -8.72 -11.04
CA ASN A 288 -33.26 -9.62 -12.03
C ASN A 288 -34.64 -9.11 -12.47
N SER A 289 -34.72 -8.26 -13.50
CA SER A 289 -35.99 -7.88 -14.13
C SER A 289 -36.50 -9.01 -15.04
N ARG A 290 -37.06 -10.06 -14.44
CA ARG A 290 -37.81 -11.06 -15.21
C ARG A 290 -39.13 -10.47 -15.70
N ARG A 291 -39.12 -10.00 -16.95
CA ARG A 291 -40.30 -10.00 -17.84
C ARG A 291 -40.91 -11.41 -17.82
N LYS A 292 -42.05 -11.57 -17.16
CA LYS A 292 -42.91 -12.74 -17.39
C LYS A 292 -43.65 -12.53 -18.70
N ARG A 293 -43.35 -13.33 -19.72
CA ARG A 293 -44.30 -13.66 -20.78
C ARG A 293 -45.32 -14.64 -20.20
N LYS A 294 -46.56 -14.20 -20.05
CA LYS A 294 -47.78 -14.88 -20.47
C LYS A 294 -48.85 -13.82 -20.64
#